data_AF-A0A5K1HJQ5-F1
#
_entry.id   AF-A0A5K1HJQ5-F1
#
_cell.length_a   1.000
_cell.length_b   1.000
_cell.length_c   1.000
_cell.angle_alpha   90.00
_cell.angle_beta   90.00
_cell.angle_gamma   90.00
#
_symmetry.space_group_name_H-M   'P 1'
#
loop_
_entity.id
_entity.type
_entity.pdbx_description
1 polymer ?
#
loop_
_entity_poly.entity_id
_entity_poly.type
_entity_poly.pdbx_seq_one_letter_code
_entity_poly.pdbx_strand_id
1 'polypeptide(L)'
;KCVEMVQYYHSSTSKWAKTFLQKLKRNYYVTPTSYIELITTFKKLLDEKRKEVQADIFKYENGYEKIIDTEKSVEGMQKNLIELQPKLKQAAIDTEVKMKEVQENKAAADVLKEGIQGEEKIVKEAVDAANKIKTECELDLAEAMPMLKAAEDALKVLDKKQIDLLKAMKKPPNVIRVVMKALCLIMYPNPTEK
;
A
#
# COMPACT_ATOMS: atom_id res chain seq x y z
N LYS A 1 63.18 31.52 32.16
CA LYS A 1 62.30 32.47 31.43
C LYS A 1 61.27 33.16 32.33
N CYS A 2 60.21 32.52 32.84
CA CYS A 2 59.19 33.22 33.66
C CYS A 2 59.71 33.75 35.00
N VAL A 3 60.58 32.98 35.68
CA VAL A 3 61.20 33.38 36.95
C VAL A 3 62.11 34.61 36.76
N GLU A 4 62.95 34.59 35.72
CA GLU A 4 63.83 35.71 35.35
C GLU A 4 63.04 36.97 35.00
N MET A 5 61.90 36.82 34.33
CA MET A 5 61.00 37.93 33.99
C MET A 5 60.45 38.62 35.24
N VAL A 6 59.93 37.83 36.20
CA VAL A 6 59.36 38.36 37.45
C VAL A 6 60.47 39.01 38.31
N GLN A 7 61.66 38.40 38.35
CA GLN A 7 62.84 39.00 38.98
C GLN A 7 63.27 40.32 38.32
N TYR A 8 63.27 40.36 36.99
CA TYR A 8 63.57 41.57 36.22
C TYR A 8 62.56 42.68 36.52
N TYR A 9 61.27 42.38 36.52
CA TYR A 9 60.25 43.39 36.83
C TYR A 9 60.42 43.96 38.23
N HIS A 10 60.58 43.13 39.26
CA HIS A 10 60.78 43.62 40.62
C HIS A 10 62.05 44.47 40.80
N SER A 11 63.17 44.01 40.23
CA SER A 11 64.44 44.74 40.29
C SER A 11 64.40 46.04 39.47
N SER A 12 63.70 46.06 38.33
CA SER A 12 63.49 47.26 37.53
C SER A 12 62.60 48.29 38.25
N THR A 13 61.51 47.87 38.90
CA THR A 13 60.64 48.75 39.69
C THR A 13 61.40 49.37 40.86
N SER A 14 62.30 48.62 41.50
CA SER A 14 63.20 49.15 42.54
C SER A 14 64.13 50.24 42.03
N LYS A 15 64.63 50.12 40.78
CA LYS A 15 65.42 51.18 40.13
C LYS A 15 64.56 52.41 39.83
N TRP A 16 63.36 52.20 39.27
CA TRP A 16 62.42 53.27 38.94
C TRP A 16 61.92 54.03 40.18
N ALA A 17 61.75 53.37 41.32
CA ALA A 17 61.37 54.00 42.57
C ALA A 17 62.39 55.09 42.99
N LYS A 18 63.69 54.84 42.79
CA LYS A 18 64.74 55.84 43.05
C LYS A 18 64.63 57.03 42.10
N THR A 19 64.40 56.79 40.81
CA THR A 19 64.20 57.85 39.81
C THR A 19 62.93 58.67 40.09
N PHE A 20 61.86 58.01 40.55
CA PHE A 20 60.60 58.64 40.91
C PHE A 20 60.77 59.63 42.08
N LEU A 21 61.51 59.21 43.11
CA LEU A 21 61.88 60.09 44.23
C LEU A 21 62.71 61.29 43.75
N GLN A 22 63.69 61.07 42.88
CA GLN A 22 64.54 62.16 42.38
C GLN A 22 63.77 63.22 41.59
N LYS A 23 62.87 62.78 40.69
CA LYS A 23 62.15 63.68 39.77
C LYS A 23 60.91 64.31 40.40
N LEU A 24 60.12 63.54 41.13
CA LEU A 24 58.80 63.96 41.60
C LEU A 24 58.74 64.17 43.12
N LYS A 25 59.85 63.93 43.82
CA LYS A 25 59.97 64.07 45.29
C LYS A 25 58.93 63.24 46.06
N ARG A 26 58.44 62.14 45.47
CA ARG A 26 57.47 61.21 46.07
C ARG A 26 58.14 59.87 46.36
N ASN A 27 57.92 59.33 47.55
CA ASN A 27 58.42 58.02 47.93
C ASN A 27 57.50 56.92 47.40
N TYR A 28 58.10 55.88 46.81
CA TYR A 28 57.44 54.62 46.48
C TYR A 28 58.28 53.47 47.04
N TYR A 29 57.68 52.64 47.89
CA TYR A 29 58.38 51.58 48.59
C TYR A 29 58.17 50.24 47.88
N VAL A 30 59.27 49.62 47.48
CA VAL A 30 59.26 48.26 46.94
C VAL A 30 59.60 47.31 48.07
N THR A 31 58.64 46.46 48.45
CA THR A 31 58.78 45.54 49.58
C THR A 31 58.81 44.07 49.11
N PRO A 32 59.38 43.15 49.91
CA PRO A 32 59.29 41.73 49.63
C PRO A 32 57.84 41.22 49.53
N THR A 33 56.91 41.80 50.29
CA THR A 33 55.48 41.47 50.22
C THR A 33 54.91 41.73 48.82
N SER A 34 55.22 42.90 48.24
CA SER A 34 54.82 43.24 46.87
C SER A 34 55.42 42.28 45.82
N TYR A 35 56.58 41.68 46.10
CA TYR A 35 57.17 40.66 45.23
C TYR A 35 56.41 39.33 45.27
N ILE A 36 56.01 38.90 46.48
CA ILE A 36 55.21 37.68 46.66
C ILE A 36 53.84 37.84 46.01
N GLU A 37 53.20 39.01 46.15
CA GLU A 37 51.95 39.34 45.46
C GLU A 37 52.10 39.30 43.93
N LEU A 38 53.20 39.84 43.39
CA LEU A 38 53.51 39.79 41.96
C LEU A 38 53.61 38.34 41.47
N ILE A 39 54.35 37.48 42.17
CA ILE A 39 54.47 36.05 41.84
C ILE A 39 53.11 35.36 41.87
N THR A 40 52.32 35.62 42.92
CA THR A 40 51.00 34.98 43.11
C THR A 40 50.03 35.39 42.02
N THR A 41 49.98 36.69 41.69
CA THR A 41 49.15 37.23 40.62
C THR A 41 49.59 36.69 39.25
N PHE A 42 50.89 36.64 38.98
CA PHE A 42 51.42 36.11 37.73
C PHE A 42 51.09 34.62 37.55
N LYS A 43 51.23 33.82 38.61
CA LYS A 43 50.82 32.40 38.58
C LYS A 43 49.35 32.25 38.21
N LYS A 44 48.47 32.99 38.89
CA LYS A 44 47.03 32.96 38.62
C LYS A 44 46.71 33.34 37.17
N LEU A 45 47.27 34.45 36.69
CA LEU A 45 47.07 34.92 35.31
C LEU A 45 47.60 33.93 34.28
N LEU A 46 48.76 33.32 34.54
CA LEU A 46 49.35 32.31 33.65
C LEU A 46 48.45 31.08 33.55
N ASP A 47 47.89 30.63 34.66
CA ASP A 47 46.97 29.49 34.69
C ASP A 47 45.66 29.80 33.96
N GLU A 48 45.11 31.01 34.13
CA GLU A 48 43.94 31.49 33.39
C GLU A 48 44.21 31.50 31.88
N LYS A 49 45.34 32.09 31.45
CA LYS A 49 45.70 32.15 30.03
C LYS A 49 45.99 30.78 29.42
N ARG A 50 46.58 29.87 30.18
CA ARG A 50 46.77 28.47 29.74
C ARG A 50 45.44 27.76 29.55
N LYS A 51 44.48 27.95 30.46
CA LYS A 51 43.13 27.36 30.33
C LYS A 51 42.40 27.89 29.10
N GLU A 52 42.50 29.19 28.84
CA GLU A 52 41.93 29.83 27.64
C GLU A 52 42.51 29.21 26.36
N VAL A 53 43.84 29.16 26.25
CA VAL A 53 44.51 28.54 25.09
C VAL A 53 44.17 27.07 24.94
N GLN A 54 44.10 26.32 26.05
CA GLN A 54 43.72 24.90 26.02
C GLN A 54 42.28 24.70 25.53
N ALA A 55 41.35 25.57 25.93
CA ALA A 55 39.97 25.53 25.47
C ALA A 55 39.87 25.82 23.97
N ASP A 56 40.65 26.77 23.47
CA ASP A 56 40.73 27.07 22.03
C ASP A 56 41.32 25.90 21.25
N ILE A 57 42.40 25.29 21.73
CA ILE A 57 42.99 24.07 21.11
C ILE A 57 41.91 22.99 20.99
N PHE A 58 41.21 22.67 22.08
CA PHE A 58 40.16 21.66 22.08
C PHE A 58 39.03 22.00 21.09
N LYS A 59 38.63 23.27 21.03
CA LYS A 59 37.62 23.74 20.07
C LYS A 59 38.06 23.52 18.63
N TYR A 60 39.31 23.84 18.30
CA TYR A 60 39.85 23.66 16.95
C TYR A 60 40.05 22.19 16.60
N GLU A 61 40.54 21.37 17.52
CA GLU A 61 40.68 19.92 17.33
C GLU A 61 39.33 19.26 17.01
N ASN A 62 38.30 19.56 17.81
CA ASN A 62 36.95 19.06 17.55
C ASN A 62 36.39 19.58 16.21
N GLY A 63 36.59 20.86 15.92
CA GLY A 63 36.15 21.44 14.65
C GLY A 63 36.82 20.77 13.45
N TYR A 64 38.12 20.51 13.55
CA TYR A 64 38.89 19.83 12.53
C TYR A 64 38.43 18.38 12.31
N GLU A 65 38.20 17.63 13.40
CA GLU A 65 37.65 16.28 13.33
C GLU A 65 36.29 16.26 12.62
N LYS A 66 35.40 17.21 12.95
CA LYS A 66 34.09 17.34 12.28
C LYS A 66 34.21 17.65 10.80
N ILE A 67 35.20 18.45 10.39
CA ILE A 67 35.44 18.74 8.97
C ILE A 67 35.86 17.45 8.25
N ILE A 68 36.78 16.67 8.83
CA ILE A 68 37.21 15.38 8.26
C ILE A 68 36.05 14.39 8.14
N ASP A 69 35.23 14.27 9.19
CA ASP A 69 34.07 13.38 9.16
C ASP A 69 33.07 13.78 8.08
N THR A 70 32.82 15.09 7.95
CA THR A 70 31.93 15.64 6.93
C THR A 70 32.48 15.39 5.53
N GLU A 71 33.79 15.59 5.33
CA GLU A 71 34.47 15.32 4.06
C GLU A 71 34.28 13.85 3.63
N LYS A 72 34.54 12.90 4.55
CA LYS A 72 34.31 11.46 4.29
C LYS A 72 32.84 11.16 3.95
N SER A 73 31.91 11.77 4.68
CA SER A 73 30.48 11.59 4.42
C SER A 73 30.07 12.12 3.04
N VAL A 74 30.60 13.27 2.64
CA VAL A 74 30.34 13.88 1.33
C VAL A 74 30.94 13.03 0.22
N GLU A 75 32.16 12.52 0.39
CA GLU A 75 32.80 11.63 -0.58
C GLU A 75 31.96 10.35 -0.78
N GLY A 76 31.45 9.76 0.30
CA GLY A 76 30.54 8.62 0.24
C GLY A 76 29.25 8.92 -0.51
N MET A 77 28.62 10.08 -0.22
CA MET A 77 27.41 10.52 -0.94
C MET A 77 27.67 10.75 -2.43
N GLN A 78 28.82 11.34 -2.79
CA GLN A 78 29.21 11.56 -4.18
C GLN A 78 29.36 10.24 -4.94
N LYS A 79 30.02 9.23 -4.34
CA LYS A 79 30.12 7.89 -4.93
C LYS A 79 28.74 7.28 -5.17
N ASN A 80 27.86 7.33 -4.16
CA ASN A 80 26.48 6.85 -4.29
C ASN A 80 25.72 7.55 -5.42
N LEU A 81 25.86 8.88 -5.55
CA LEU A 81 25.21 9.64 -6.63
C LEU A 81 25.71 9.21 -8.02
N ILE A 82 27.03 9.03 -8.17
CA ILE A 82 27.63 8.59 -9.43
C ILE A 82 27.12 7.20 -9.82
N GLU A 83 26.97 6.29 -8.86
CA GLU A 83 26.42 4.95 -9.10
C GLU A 83 24.91 4.94 -9.38
N LEU A 84 24.14 5.80 -8.71
CA LEU A 84 22.69 5.84 -8.84
C LEU A 84 22.24 6.52 -10.15
N GLN A 85 23.00 7.52 -10.62
CA GLN A 85 22.65 8.30 -11.81
C GLN A 85 22.41 7.44 -13.08
N PRO A 86 23.26 6.47 -13.47
CA PRO A 86 23.00 5.63 -14.63
C PRO A 86 21.82 4.68 -14.40
N LYS A 87 21.67 4.12 -13.18
CA LYS A 87 20.55 3.25 -12.83
C LYS A 87 19.21 3.98 -12.95
N LEU A 88 19.16 5.24 -12.53
CA LEU A 88 17.96 6.06 -12.60
C LEU A 88 17.60 6.41 -14.05
N LYS A 89 18.60 6.71 -14.89
CA LYS A 89 18.39 6.89 -16.34
C LYS A 89 17.84 5.62 -16.99
N GLN A 90 18.42 4.45 -16.68
CA GLN A 90 17.94 3.18 -17.22
C GLN A 90 16.51 2.89 -16.76
N ALA A 91 16.22 3.05 -15.46
CA ALA A 91 14.89 2.84 -14.92
C ALA A 91 13.84 3.80 -15.54
N ALA A 92 14.22 5.04 -15.85
CA ALA A 92 13.35 5.98 -16.55
C ALA A 92 13.02 5.50 -17.97
N ILE A 93 14.02 5.02 -18.72
CA ILE A 93 13.83 4.44 -20.06
C ILE A 93 12.93 3.20 -19.97
N ASP A 94 13.22 2.28 -19.06
CA ASP A 94 12.44 1.05 -18.88
C ASP A 94 10.99 1.35 -18.50
N THR A 95 10.76 2.40 -17.70
CA THR A 95 9.42 2.86 -17.34
C THR A 95 8.69 3.44 -18.54
N GLU A 96 9.36 4.20 -19.40
CA GLU A 96 8.76 4.74 -20.62
C GLU A 96 8.35 3.62 -21.59
N VAL A 97 9.19 2.59 -21.75
CA VAL A 97 8.87 1.40 -22.56
C VAL A 97 7.65 0.68 -22.01
N LYS A 98 7.63 0.36 -20.71
CA LYS A 98 6.49 -0.31 -20.08
C LYS A 98 5.21 0.52 -20.15
N MET A 99 5.32 1.86 -20.08
CA MET A 99 4.15 2.73 -20.21
C MET A 99 3.53 2.63 -21.61
N LYS A 100 4.35 2.52 -22.67
CA LYS A 100 3.87 2.29 -24.04
C LYS A 100 3.18 0.94 -24.18
N GLU A 101 3.79 -0.13 -23.67
CA GLU A 101 3.18 -1.48 -23.67
C GLU A 101 1.83 -1.50 -22.92
N VAL A 102 1.73 -0.82 -21.78
CA VAL A 102 0.47 -0.71 -21.03
C VAL A 102 -0.58 0.05 -21.83
N GLN A 103 -0.21 1.11 -22.55
CA GLN A 103 -1.14 1.84 -23.42
C GLN A 103 -1.66 0.98 -24.57
N GLU A 104 -0.79 0.22 -25.24
CA GLU A 104 -1.16 -0.70 -26.32
C GLU A 104 -2.09 -1.81 -25.81
N ASN A 105 -1.72 -2.45 -24.69
CA ASN A 105 -2.53 -3.50 -24.08
C ASN A 105 -3.88 -2.97 -23.60
N LYS A 106 -3.92 -1.75 -23.06
CA LYS A 106 -5.17 -1.11 -22.65
C LYS A 106 -6.07 -0.84 -23.85
N ALA A 107 -5.54 -0.33 -24.96
CA ALA A 107 -6.30 -0.13 -26.18
C ALA A 107 -6.89 -1.45 -26.71
N ALA A 108 -6.11 -2.53 -26.73
CA ALA A 108 -6.60 -3.85 -27.11
C ALA A 108 -7.68 -4.39 -26.16
N ALA A 109 -7.50 -4.20 -24.84
CA ALA A 109 -8.47 -4.61 -23.83
C ALA A 109 -9.78 -3.82 -23.93
N ASP A 110 -9.72 -2.51 -24.21
CA ASP A 110 -10.91 -1.67 -24.38
C ASP A 110 -11.72 -2.10 -25.61
N VAL A 111 -11.07 -2.43 -26.74
CA VAL A 111 -11.75 -2.99 -27.93
C VAL A 111 -12.43 -4.32 -27.62
N LEU A 112 -11.74 -5.23 -26.93
CA LEU A 112 -12.33 -6.52 -26.54
C LEU A 112 -13.52 -6.32 -25.60
N LYS A 113 -13.41 -5.39 -24.65
CA LYS A 113 -14.47 -5.06 -23.70
C LYS A 113 -15.71 -4.51 -24.42
N GLU A 114 -15.55 -3.63 -25.41
CA GLU A 114 -16.67 -3.14 -26.21
C GLU A 114 -17.36 -4.29 -26.98
N GLY A 115 -16.59 -5.22 -27.55
CA GLY A 115 -17.11 -6.42 -28.19
C GLY A 115 -17.93 -7.31 -27.24
N ILE A 116 -17.36 -7.63 -26.08
CA ILE A 116 -18.02 -8.45 -25.05
C ILE A 116 -19.30 -7.76 -24.54
N GLN A 117 -19.29 -6.44 -24.33
CA GLN A 117 -20.49 -5.72 -23.91
C GLN A 117 -21.62 -5.80 -24.96
N GLY A 118 -21.28 -5.85 -26.25
CA GLY A 118 -22.24 -6.10 -27.32
C GLY A 118 -22.83 -7.51 -27.24
N GLU A 119 -21.97 -8.52 -27.13
CA GLU A 119 -22.39 -9.93 -27.02
C GLU A 119 -23.20 -10.20 -25.76
N GLU A 120 -22.81 -9.64 -24.61
CA GLU A 120 -23.55 -9.77 -23.35
C GLU A 120 -24.98 -9.24 -23.46
N LYS A 121 -25.21 -8.16 -24.21
CA LYS A 121 -26.57 -7.63 -24.42
C LYS A 121 -27.41 -8.61 -25.24
N ILE A 122 -26.86 -9.13 -26.33
CA ILE A 122 -27.55 -10.11 -27.19
C ILE A 122 -27.87 -11.38 -26.40
N VAL A 123 -26.91 -11.89 -25.62
CA VAL A 123 -27.11 -13.07 -24.77
C VAL A 123 -28.16 -12.79 -23.69
N LYS A 124 -28.14 -11.63 -23.04
CA LYS A 124 -29.17 -11.25 -22.05
C LYS A 124 -30.56 -11.20 -22.66
N GLU A 125 -30.72 -10.58 -23.83
CA GLU A 125 -32.01 -10.55 -24.53
C GLU A 125 -32.50 -11.94 -24.90
N ALA A 126 -31.62 -12.82 -25.38
CA ALA A 126 -31.96 -14.21 -25.69
C ALA A 126 -32.34 -15.01 -24.45
N VAL A 127 -31.62 -14.83 -23.33
CA VAL A 127 -31.91 -15.46 -22.04
C VAL A 127 -33.25 -14.98 -21.47
N ASP A 128 -33.52 -13.67 -21.53
CA ASP A 128 -34.79 -13.09 -21.07
C ASP A 128 -35.97 -13.60 -21.90
N ALA A 129 -35.81 -13.72 -23.22
CA ALA A 129 -36.81 -14.31 -24.11
C ALA A 129 -37.06 -15.79 -23.79
N ALA A 130 -35.99 -16.59 -23.60
CA ALA A 130 -36.11 -18.00 -23.23
C ALA A 130 -36.75 -18.19 -21.85
N ASN A 131 -36.39 -17.36 -20.87
CA ASN A 131 -36.99 -17.38 -19.54
C ASN A 131 -38.47 -17.04 -19.60
N LYS A 132 -38.88 -16.06 -20.43
CA LYS A 132 -40.29 -15.71 -20.61
C LYS A 132 -41.10 -16.89 -21.16
N ILE A 133 -40.62 -17.54 -22.21
CA ILE A 133 -41.27 -18.74 -22.78
C ILE A 133 -41.33 -19.85 -21.73
N LYS A 134 -40.24 -20.09 -21.00
CA LYS A 134 -40.21 -21.08 -19.93
C LYS A 134 -41.27 -20.80 -18.86
N THR A 135 -41.38 -19.55 -18.41
CA THR A 135 -42.39 -19.18 -17.40
C THR A 135 -43.81 -19.33 -17.90
N GLU A 136 -44.07 -18.98 -19.17
CA GLU A 136 -45.39 -19.18 -19.78
C GLU A 136 -45.75 -20.68 -19.83
N CYS A 137 -44.84 -21.53 -20.30
CA CYS A 137 -45.06 -22.97 -20.33
C CYS A 137 -45.20 -23.61 -18.93
N GLU A 138 -44.45 -23.14 -17.94
CA GLU A 138 -44.57 -23.62 -16.56
C GLU A 138 -45.92 -23.27 -15.93
N LEU A 139 -46.49 -22.09 -16.27
CA LEU A 139 -47.83 -21.70 -15.85
C LEU A 139 -48.89 -22.61 -16.49
N ASP A 140 -48.85 -22.81 -17.80
CA ASP A 140 -49.79 -23.69 -18.51
C ASP A 140 -49.74 -25.12 -17.96
N LEU A 141 -48.52 -25.61 -17.69
CA LEU A 141 -48.33 -26.94 -17.10
C LEU A 141 -48.89 -27.02 -15.67
N ALA A 142 -48.72 -25.96 -14.87
CA ALA A 142 -49.25 -25.89 -13.52
C ALA A 142 -50.80 -25.86 -13.49
N GLU A 143 -51.44 -25.27 -14.50
CA GLU A 143 -52.90 -25.32 -14.68
C GLU A 143 -53.39 -26.71 -15.14
N ALA A 144 -52.65 -27.37 -16.02
CA ALA A 144 -53.02 -28.68 -16.57
C ALA A 144 -52.81 -29.85 -15.59
N MET A 145 -51.74 -29.82 -14.79
CA MET A 145 -51.41 -30.87 -13.81
C MET A 145 -52.54 -31.23 -12.82
N PRO A 146 -53.28 -30.29 -12.20
CA PRO A 146 -54.37 -30.64 -11.28
C PRO A 146 -55.54 -31.30 -12.01
N MET A 147 -55.86 -30.89 -13.25
CA MET A 147 -56.90 -31.55 -14.04
C MET A 147 -56.52 -32.99 -14.38
N LEU A 148 -55.25 -33.22 -14.74
CA LEU A 148 -54.73 -34.56 -15.01
C LEU A 148 -54.77 -35.43 -13.75
N LYS A 149 -54.28 -34.94 -12.60
CA LYS A 149 -54.33 -35.68 -11.33
C LYS A 149 -55.76 -36.01 -10.92
N ALA A 150 -56.69 -35.06 -11.08
CA ALA A 150 -58.11 -35.31 -10.81
C ALA A 150 -58.67 -36.42 -11.72
N ALA A 151 -58.28 -36.44 -13.00
CA ALA A 151 -58.67 -37.50 -13.93
C ALA A 151 -58.05 -38.87 -13.56
N GLU A 152 -56.76 -38.91 -13.17
CA GLU A 152 -56.10 -40.13 -12.68
C GLU A 152 -56.75 -40.67 -11.40
N ASP A 153 -57.07 -39.81 -10.45
CA ASP A 153 -57.73 -40.22 -9.21
C ASP A 153 -59.16 -40.71 -9.47
N ALA A 154 -59.89 -40.11 -10.41
CA ALA A 154 -61.19 -40.64 -10.85
C ALA A 154 -61.07 -42.02 -11.50
N LEU A 155 -60.00 -42.29 -12.24
CA LEU A 155 -59.73 -43.63 -12.80
C LEU A 155 -59.37 -44.67 -11.73
N LYS A 156 -58.69 -44.28 -10.64
CA LYS A 156 -58.37 -45.20 -9.52
C LYS A 156 -59.62 -45.70 -8.77
N VAL A 157 -60.77 -45.03 -8.90
CA VAL A 157 -62.06 -45.46 -8.33
C VAL A 157 -62.70 -46.61 -9.13
N LEU A 158 -62.23 -46.90 -10.36
CA LEU A 158 -62.76 -48.02 -11.15
C LEU A 158 -62.30 -49.37 -10.59
N ASP A 159 -63.27 -50.15 -10.11
CA ASP A 159 -63.06 -51.52 -9.69
C ASP A 159 -63.03 -52.49 -10.89
N LYS A 160 -62.24 -53.56 -10.77
CA LYS A 160 -62.13 -54.64 -11.78
C LYS A 160 -63.50 -55.20 -12.21
N LYS A 161 -64.46 -55.26 -11.27
CA LYS A 161 -65.83 -55.71 -11.52
C LYS A 161 -66.58 -54.81 -12.52
N GLN A 162 -66.36 -53.50 -12.51
CA GLN A 162 -66.99 -52.55 -13.44
C GLN A 162 -66.41 -52.69 -14.86
N ILE A 163 -65.11 -52.97 -14.97
CA ILE A 163 -64.43 -53.25 -16.24
C ILE A 163 -64.92 -54.56 -16.86
N ASP A 164 -65.10 -55.61 -16.06
CA ASP A 164 -65.60 -56.91 -16.53
C ASP A 164 -67.06 -56.82 -17.02
N LEU A 165 -67.88 -55.98 -16.39
CA LEU A 165 -69.25 -55.69 -16.84
C LEU A 165 -69.28 -54.98 -18.20
N LEU A 166 -68.37 -54.05 -18.45
CA LEU A 166 -68.23 -53.38 -19.75
C LEU A 166 -67.78 -54.35 -20.86
N LYS A 167 -66.91 -55.32 -20.56
CA LYS A 167 -66.50 -56.37 -21.53
C LYS A 167 -67.62 -57.34 -21.87
N ALA A 168 -68.51 -57.63 -20.93
CA ALA A 168 -69.62 -58.56 -21.14
C ALA A 168 -70.81 -57.97 -21.93
N MET A 169 -70.85 -56.64 -22.11
CA MET A 169 -71.94 -55.97 -22.83
C MET A 169 -71.87 -56.19 -24.35
N LYS A 170 -72.81 -56.97 -24.92
CA LYS A 170 -72.90 -57.21 -26.38
C LYS A 170 -73.28 -55.96 -27.20
N LYS A 171 -73.95 -54.96 -26.60
CA LYS A 171 -74.35 -53.71 -27.27
C LYS A 171 -74.27 -52.53 -26.29
N PRO A 172 -73.08 -51.92 -26.11
CA PRO A 172 -72.92 -50.80 -25.18
C PRO A 172 -73.69 -49.55 -25.65
N PRO A 173 -74.28 -48.78 -24.72
CA PRO A 173 -74.87 -47.46 -24.98
C PRO A 173 -73.92 -46.53 -25.74
N ASN A 174 -74.47 -45.60 -26.53
CA ASN A 174 -73.68 -44.74 -27.41
C ASN A 174 -72.58 -43.95 -26.69
N VAL A 175 -72.82 -43.47 -25.46
CA VAL A 175 -71.83 -42.71 -24.67
C VAL A 175 -70.58 -43.55 -24.38
N ILE A 176 -70.75 -44.80 -23.94
CA ILE A 176 -69.64 -45.72 -23.64
C ILE A 176 -68.87 -46.06 -24.92
N ARG A 177 -69.57 -46.28 -26.04
CA ARG A 177 -68.95 -46.60 -27.33
C ARG A 177 -68.04 -45.47 -27.84
N VAL A 178 -68.48 -44.21 -27.70
CA VAL A 178 -67.68 -43.05 -28.12
C VAL A 178 -66.43 -42.91 -27.27
N VAL A 179 -66.54 -43.05 -25.94
CA VAL A 179 -65.39 -42.96 -25.02
C VAL A 179 -64.40 -44.11 -25.26
N MET A 180 -64.88 -45.36 -25.43
CA MET A 180 -63.98 -46.49 -25.72
C MET A 180 -63.34 -46.39 -27.10
N LYS A 181 -64.04 -45.84 -28.11
CA LYS A 181 -63.44 -45.58 -29.42
C LYS A 181 -62.33 -44.53 -29.33
N ALA A 182 -62.52 -43.47 -28.55
CA ALA A 182 -61.48 -42.46 -28.30
C ALA A 182 -60.28 -43.06 -27.55
N LEU A 183 -60.50 -43.89 -26.52
CA LEU A 183 -59.44 -44.61 -25.81
C LEU A 183 -58.66 -45.56 -26.73
N CYS A 184 -59.35 -46.33 -27.57
CA CYS A 184 -58.69 -47.21 -28.53
C CYS A 184 -57.87 -46.43 -29.56
N LEU A 185 -58.32 -45.25 -30.00
CA LEU A 185 -57.55 -44.39 -30.90
C LEU A 185 -56.32 -43.77 -30.22
N ILE A 186 -56.41 -43.40 -28.93
CA ILE A 186 -55.30 -42.82 -28.17
C ILE A 186 -54.25 -43.89 -27.82
N MET A 187 -54.68 -45.08 -27.39
CA MET A 187 -53.77 -46.16 -27.02
C MET A 187 -53.23 -46.97 -28.21
N TYR A 188 -53.97 -47.02 -29.32
CA TYR A 188 -53.60 -47.69 -30.55
C TYR A 188 -53.79 -46.73 -31.74
N PRO A 189 -52.78 -45.88 -32.04
CA PRO A 189 -52.88 -44.86 -33.09
C PRO A 189 -53.12 -45.41 -34.50
N ASN A 190 -53.01 -46.74 -34.70
CA ASN A 190 -53.40 -47.46 -35.89
C ASN A 190 -54.43 -48.57 -35.54
N PRO A 191 -55.74 -48.34 -35.67
CA PRO A 191 -56.77 -49.33 -35.30
C PRO A 191 -56.97 -50.48 -36.30
N THR A 192 -56.10 -50.61 -37.31
CA THR A 192 -56.25 -51.54 -38.44
C THR A 192 -55.11 -52.56 -38.58
N GLU A 193 -54.14 -52.60 -37.67
CA GLU A 193 -53.14 -53.69 -37.63
C GLU A 193 -53.46 -54.70 -36.52
N LYS A 194 -54.47 -55.53 -36.80
CA LYS A 194 -54.44 -56.98 -36.63
C LYS A 194 -55.59 -57.62 -37.40
#